data_AF-A0AAV2S5I0-F1
#
_entry.id   AF-A0AAV2S5I0-F1
#
_cell.length_a   1.000
_cell.length_b   1.000
_cell.length_c   1.000
_cell.angle_alpha   90.00
_cell.angle_beta   90.00
_cell.angle_gamma   90.00
#
_symmetry.space_group_name_H-M   'P 1'
#
loop_
_entity.id
_entity.type
_entity.pdbx_description
1 polymer ?
#
loop_
_entity_poly.entity_id
_entity_poly.type
_entity_poly.pdbx_seq_one_letter_code
_entity_poly.pdbx_strand_id
1 'polypeptide(L)'
;VMHMLQHMLLHRSRSAWKWRIVWELKTLCSGEAEIRIPLIAKYGCAYELDNFAAFFRMVIAYKEKIGFRGQLLIEPKPKEPTRHQYDYDAQTVMAFLHTYGLEKHFKLNIEPNHTTLAGHPHEHDILFASAFKMLGSIDANTGSPDLGWDTDQFPMDIRHATAIMKGGLSPGGLNFDAKVRRESTELADMFIAHIAAMDTLARGLKNAANIISDGILKKSLQ
;
A
#
# COMPACT_ATOMS: atom_id res chain seq x y z
N VAL A 1 4.59 0.47 21.45
CA VAL A 1 3.96 -0.82 21.05
C VAL A 1 2.41 -0.78 21.09
N MET A 2 1.75 0.24 21.67
CA MET A 2 0.26 0.37 21.65
C MET A 2 -0.24 1.60 20.88
N HIS A 3 -0.01 1.64 19.57
CA HIS A 3 -0.77 2.46 18.60
C HIS A 3 -0.62 1.84 17.19
N MET A 4 -1.01 0.57 17.05
CA MET A 4 -1.17 -0.10 15.75
C MET A 4 -2.58 -0.66 15.69
N LEU A 5 -3.51 0.11 15.17
CA LEU A 5 -4.82 -0.36 14.74
C LEU A 5 -5.44 0.72 13.86
N GLN A 6 -5.42 0.51 12.54
CA GLN A 6 -6.28 1.25 11.62
C GLN A 6 -6.81 0.27 10.54
N HIS A 7 -8.14 0.32 10.35
CA HIS A 7 -9.03 -0.45 9.46
C HIS A 7 -8.99 -1.99 9.49
N MET A 8 -9.52 -2.58 10.56
CA MET A 8 -10.04 -3.94 10.55
C MET A 8 -11.50 -3.93 10.04
N LEU A 9 -11.73 -4.04 8.73
CA LEU A 9 -13.09 -4.21 8.18
C LEU A 9 -13.60 -5.64 8.46
N LEU A 10 -14.11 -5.87 9.67
CA LEU A 10 -14.84 -7.07 10.06
C LEU A 10 -16.30 -7.00 9.57
N HIS A 11 -16.53 -7.13 8.25
CA HIS A 11 -17.89 -7.24 7.72
C HIS A 11 -18.28 -8.69 7.46
N ARG A 12 -19.00 -9.31 8.42
CA ARG A 12 -19.50 -10.69 8.34
C ARG A 12 -20.52 -10.84 7.18
N SER A 13 -20.04 -11.04 5.95
CA SER A 13 -20.86 -11.32 4.77
C SER A 13 -20.42 -12.64 4.11
N ARG A 14 -21.40 -13.47 3.75
CA ARG A 14 -21.25 -14.86 3.29
C ARG A 14 -20.90 -15.00 1.79
N SER A 15 -20.43 -13.97 1.13
CA SER A 15 -20.12 -14.00 -0.31
C SER A 15 -18.67 -13.61 -0.57
N ALA A 16 -17.94 -14.48 -1.28
CA ALA A 16 -16.66 -14.39 -2.01
C ALA A 16 -15.68 -13.18 -1.88
N TRP A 17 -15.65 -12.41 -0.80
CA TRP A 17 -14.63 -11.42 -0.53
C TRP A 17 -13.50 -12.09 0.25
N LYS A 18 -12.37 -12.35 -0.42
CA LYS A 18 -11.15 -12.83 0.26
C LYS A 18 -10.67 -11.73 1.20
N TRP A 19 -10.91 -11.95 2.49
CA TRP A 19 -10.47 -11.13 3.60
C TRP A 19 -8.98 -10.76 3.49
N ARG A 20 -8.69 -9.49 3.76
CA ARG A 20 -7.36 -8.90 3.77
C ARG A 20 -7.14 -8.18 5.10
N ILE A 21 -5.91 -8.21 5.58
CA ILE A 21 -5.47 -7.40 6.72
C ILE A 21 -4.24 -6.66 6.24
N VAL A 22 -4.35 -5.34 6.26
CA VAL A 22 -3.31 -4.41 5.87
C VAL A 22 -2.71 -3.82 7.14
N TRP A 23 -1.38 -3.70 7.16
CA TRP A 23 -0.63 -3.20 8.31
C TRP A 23 0.29 -2.07 7.86
N GLU A 24 0.36 -1.01 8.67
CA GLU A 24 1.35 0.06 8.58
C GLU A 24 2.33 -0.02 9.77
N LEU A 25 3.63 0.13 9.53
CA LEU A 25 4.73 0.09 10.49
C LEU A 25 5.14 1.51 10.94
N LYS A 26 4.32 2.10 11.80
CA LYS A 26 4.56 3.46 12.33
C LYS A 26 5.75 3.51 13.30
N THR A 27 6.63 4.50 13.14
CA THR A 27 7.85 4.65 13.97
C THR A 27 7.57 5.30 15.33
N LEU A 28 8.45 5.03 16.30
CA LEU A 28 8.63 5.86 17.51
C LEU A 28 9.95 6.63 17.51
N CYS A 29 11.01 6.12 16.87
CA CYS A 29 12.35 6.73 16.82
C CYS A 29 12.47 8.08 16.08
N SER A 30 11.39 8.66 15.53
CA SER A 30 11.45 9.90 14.74
C SER A 30 10.90 11.15 15.42
N GLY A 31 10.61 11.10 16.72
CA GLY A 31 10.27 12.28 17.52
C GLY A 31 11.47 13.21 17.74
N GLU A 32 11.24 14.53 17.69
CA GLU A 32 12.22 15.54 18.08
C GLU A 32 12.82 15.20 19.45
N ALA A 33 14.11 14.84 19.49
CA ALA A 33 14.79 14.59 20.74
C ALA A 33 16.27 14.90 20.61
N GLU A 34 16.61 16.11 21.03
CA GLU A 34 17.92 16.51 21.54
C GLU A 34 18.29 15.73 22.84
N ILE A 35 17.90 14.45 22.94
CA ILE A 35 17.97 13.65 24.17
C ILE A 35 18.78 12.36 23.93
N ARG A 36 20.04 12.44 24.35
CA ARG A 36 20.92 11.37 24.89
C ARG A 36 21.12 10.09 24.05
N ILE A 37 22.30 10.07 23.41
CA ILE A 37 23.02 8.99 22.72
C ILE A 37 22.92 7.57 23.34
N PRO A 38 22.86 7.34 24.67
CA PRO A 38 22.78 5.98 25.23
C PRO A 38 21.45 5.24 25.00
N LEU A 39 20.33 5.93 24.81
CA LEU A 39 19.03 5.26 24.61
C LEU A 39 18.87 4.70 23.19
N ILE A 40 19.42 5.38 22.18
CA ILE A 40 19.40 4.91 20.78
C ILE A 40 20.20 3.60 20.63
N ALA A 41 21.25 3.40 21.42
CA ALA A 41 22.00 2.15 21.42
C ALA A 41 21.24 0.97 22.07
N LYS A 42 20.23 1.23 22.92
CA LYS A 42 19.44 0.20 23.62
C LYS A 42 18.03 0.00 23.04
N TYR A 43 17.48 1.02 22.38
CA TYR A 43 16.11 1.08 21.83
C TYR A 43 16.09 1.68 20.40
N GLY A 44 17.16 1.52 19.64
CA GLY A 44 17.29 2.10 18.29
C GLY A 44 16.41 1.41 17.23
N CYS A 45 16.47 1.91 15.99
CA CYS A 45 15.63 1.43 14.89
C CYS A 45 15.68 -0.10 14.70
N ALA A 46 16.86 -0.73 14.86
CA ALA A 46 16.99 -2.19 14.77
C ALA A 46 16.13 -2.91 15.82
N TYR A 47 16.08 -2.43 17.06
CA TYR A 47 15.26 -3.00 18.12
C TYR A 47 13.75 -2.82 17.85
N GLU A 48 13.34 -1.67 17.31
CA GLU A 48 11.95 -1.47 16.88
C GLU A 48 11.57 -2.44 15.74
N LEU A 49 12.44 -2.61 14.74
CA LEU A 49 12.25 -3.55 13.64
C LEU A 49 12.21 -5.02 14.13
N ASP A 50 13.06 -5.40 15.10
CA ASP A 50 13.03 -6.72 15.73
C ASP A 50 11.68 -6.99 16.41
N ASN A 51 11.15 -5.98 17.13
CA ASN A 51 9.84 -6.09 17.77
C ASN A 51 8.71 -6.18 16.74
N PHE A 52 8.78 -5.45 15.64
CA PHE A 52 7.80 -5.56 14.56
C PHE A 52 7.81 -6.95 13.92
N ALA A 53 8.99 -7.50 13.66
CA ALA A 53 9.13 -8.85 13.15
C ALA A 53 8.58 -9.89 14.15
N ALA A 54 8.84 -9.73 15.45
CA ALA A 54 8.28 -10.59 16.49
C ALA A 54 6.74 -10.51 16.52
N PHE A 55 6.18 -9.30 16.44
CA PHE A 55 4.73 -9.09 16.36
C PHE A 55 4.14 -9.78 15.12
N PHE A 56 4.73 -9.64 13.94
CA PHE A 56 4.22 -10.30 12.74
C PHE A 56 4.29 -11.83 12.81
N ARG A 57 5.29 -12.40 13.49
CA ARG A 57 5.31 -13.85 13.77
C ARG A 57 4.13 -14.26 14.66
N MET A 58 3.76 -13.44 15.64
CA MET A 58 2.55 -13.68 16.45
C MET A 58 1.27 -13.59 15.60
N VAL A 59 1.19 -12.62 14.69
CA VAL A 59 0.07 -12.49 13.74
C VAL A 59 -0.05 -13.73 12.85
N ILE A 60 1.07 -14.23 12.32
CA ILE A 60 1.10 -15.47 11.52
C ILE A 60 0.63 -16.67 12.34
N ALA A 61 1.18 -16.87 13.54
CA ALA A 61 0.79 -17.97 14.42
C ALA A 61 -0.70 -17.93 14.78
N TYR A 62 -1.24 -16.73 15.02
CA TYR A 62 -2.66 -16.56 15.31
C TYR A 62 -3.53 -16.81 14.07
N LYS A 63 -3.12 -16.32 12.89
CA LYS A 63 -3.76 -16.62 11.60
C LYS A 63 -3.90 -18.13 11.38
N GLU A 64 -2.83 -18.89 11.64
CA GLU A 64 -2.83 -20.35 11.52
C GLU A 64 -3.77 -20.99 12.56
N LYS A 65 -3.69 -20.55 13.82
CA LYS A 65 -4.55 -21.03 14.92
C LYS A 65 -6.04 -20.92 14.61
N ILE A 66 -6.47 -19.82 13.97
CA ILE A 66 -7.89 -19.60 13.63
C ILE A 66 -8.27 -20.14 12.24
N GLY A 67 -7.33 -20.74 11.50
CA GLY A 67 -7.56 -21.25 10.16
C GLY A 67 -7.80 -20.17 9.09
N PHE A 68 -7.32 -18.94 9.31
CA PHE A 68 -7.51 -17.83 8.37
C PHE A 68 -6.62 -18.02 7.12
N ARG A 69 -7.24 -18.06 5.95
CA ARG A 69 -6.56 -18.33 4.66
C ARG A 69 -6.28 -17.08 3.82
N GLY A 70 -6.64 -15.89 4.31
CA GLY A 70 -6.38 -14.63 3.60
C GLY A 70 -4.88 -14.30 3.51
N GLN A 71 -4.53 -13.49 2.51
CA GLN A 71 -3.18 -12.96 2.35
C GLN A 71 -2.96 -11.82 3.35
N LEU A 72 -1.84 -11.85 4.08
CA LEU A 72 -1.43 -10.72 4.91
C LEU A 72 -0.72 -9.68 4.03
N LEU A 73 -1.00 -8.41 4.26
CA LEU A 73 -0.46 -7.31 3.48
C LEU A 73 0.25 -6.31 4.40
N ILE A 74 1.38 -5.78 3.94
CA ILE A 74 2.00 -4.57 4.50
C ILE A 74 1.84 -3.46 3.46
N GLU A 75 1.46 -2.29 3.91
CA GLU A 75 1.27 -1.13 3.05
C GLU A 75 2.42 -0.15 3.22
N PRO A 76 3.28 0.04 2.21
CA PRO A 76 4.34 1.02 2.32
C PRO A 76 3.79 2.44 2.37
N LYS A 77 4.33 3.23 3.30
CA LYS A 77 4.12 4.66 3.42
C LYS A 77 5.39 5.29 4.01
N PRO A 78 5.87 6.43 3.46
CA PRO A 78 7.16 7.00 3.85
C PRO A 78 7.14 7.81 5.15
N LYS A 79 6.00 8.42 5.45
CA LYS A 79 5.78 9.40 6.53
C LYS A 79 4.28 9.68 6.67
N GLU A 80 3.94 10.51 7.65
CA GLU A 80 2.58 10.94 8.01
C GLU A 80 1.74 9.84 8.71
N PRO A 81 1.36 10.01 10.00
CA PRO A 81 1.59 11.17 10.86
C PRO A 81 3.01 11.25 11.43
N THR A 82 3.83 10.21 11.28
CA THR A 82 5.21 10.19 11.79
C THR A 82 6.16 10.88 10.79
N ARG A 83 7.32 11.37 11.27
CA ARG A 83 8.32 12.01 10.40
C ARG A 83 8.93 11.03 9.40
N HIS A 84 9.11 9.78 9.82
CA HIS A 84 9.55 8.65 9.01
C HIS A 84 8.69 7.43 9.36
N GLN A 85 8.41 6.57 8.40
CA GLN A 85 7.80 5.26 8.61
C GLN A 85 8.74 4.18 8.10
N TYR A 86 8.79 3.04 8.80
CA TYR A 86 9.80 2.01 8.52
C TYR A 86 9.51 1.25 7.22
N ASP A 87 8.23 1.09 6.92
CA ASP A 87 7.69 0.62 5.65
C ASP A 87 7.71 1.70 4.58
N TYR A 88 8.89 2.29 4.35
CA TYR A 88 9.00 3.53 3.57
C TYR A 88 8.47 3.43 2.13
N ASP A 89 8.86 2.37 1.42
CA ASP A 89 8.47 2.06 0.05
C ASP A 89 8.47 0.54 -0.20
N ALA A 90 8.08 0.10 -1.39
CA ALA A 90 8.00 -1.31 -1.72
C ALA A 90 9.33 -2.06 -1.54
N GLN A 91 10.46 -1.44 -1.90
CA GLN A 91 11.79 -2.05 -1.78
C GLN A 91 12.18 -2.25 -0.31
N THR A 92 11.94 -1.24 0.51
CA THR A 92 12.24 -1.24 1.95
C THR A 92 11.43 -2.32 2.67
N VAL A 93 10.13 -2.40 2.37
CA VAL A 93 9.25 -3.45 2.94
C VAL A 93 9.70 -4.84 2.51
N MET A 94 10.04 -5.03 1.22
CA MET A 94 10.53 -6.32 0.73
C MET A 94 11.86 -6.72 1.40
N ALA A 95 12.78 -5.77 1.61
CA ALA A 95 14.03 -6.01 2.30
C ALA A 95 13.80 -6.39 3.77
N PHE A 96 12.90 -5.71 4.47
CA PHE A 96 12.49 -6.05 5.84
C PHE A 96 11.92 -7.48 5.90
N LEU A 97 10.98 -7.80 5.02
CA LEU A 97 10.37 -9.14 4.97
C LEU A 97 11.40 -10.23 4.74
N HIS A 98 12.34 -10.02 3.82
CA HIS A 98 13.40 -10.98 3.55
C HIS A 98 14.37 -11.14 4.73
N THR A 99 14.77 -10.02 5.35
CA THR A 99 15.68 -10.00 6.51
C THR A 99 15.15 -10.84 7.68
N TYR A 100 13.83 -10.81 7.90
CA TYR A 100 13.19 -11.52 9.02
C TYR A 100 12.52 -12.86 8.64
N GLY A 101 12.65 -13.30 7.38
CA GLY A 101 12.08 -14.56 6.88
C GLY A 101 10.55 -14.57 6.83
N LEU A 102 9.93 -13.42 6.52
CA LEU A 102 8.48 -13.19 6.51
C LEU A 102 7.89 -13.12 5.08
N GLU A 103 8.73 -13.14 4.04
CA GLU A 103 8.36 -12.91 2.64
C GLU A 103 7.35 -13.93 2.09
N LYS A 104 7.29 -15.14 2.66
CA LYS A 104 6.31 -16.17 2.27
C LYS A 104 4.91 -15.93 2.83
N HIS A 105 4.80 -15.09 3.86
CA HIS A 105 3.53 -14.87 4.58
C HIS A 105 2.86 -13.55 4.21
N PHE A 106 3.64 -12.58 3.74
CA PHE A 106 3.19 -11.23 3.41
C PHE A 106 3.36 -10.89 1.93
N LYS A 107 2.48 -10.02 1.44
CA LYS A 107 2.58 -9.32 0.16
C LYS A 107 2.40 -7.82 0.42
N LEU A 108 2.53 -6.99 -0.60
CA LEU A 108 2.40 -5.55 -0.46
C LEU A 108 0.99 -5.09 -0.89
N ASN A 109 0.40 -4.17 -0.11
CA ASN A 109 -0.68 -3.29 -0.55
C ASN A 109 -0.02 -1.99 -1.00
N ILE A 110 -0.13 -1.60 -2.26
CA ILE A 110 0.52 -0.38 -2.73
C ILE A 110 -0.51 0.71 -2.93
N GLU A 111 -0.27 1.86 -2.33
CA GLU A 111 -1.04 3.07 -2.55
C GLU A 111 -0.23 4.04 -3.43
N PRO A 112 -0.76 4.51 -4.57
CA PRO A 112 -0.06 5.45 -5.43
C PRO A 112 0.24 6.80 -4.78
N ASN A 113 -0.63 7.30 -3.89
CA ASN A 113 -0.32 8.55 -3.19
C ASN A 113 0.90 8.36 -2.28
N HIS A 114 0.96 7.28 -1.49
CA HIS A 114 2.15 6.93 -0.70
C HIS A 114 3.41 6.77 -1.56
N THR A 115 3.28 6.16 -2.74
CA THR A 115 4.37 6.02 -3.72
C THR A 115 4.92 7.38 -4.13
N THR A 116 4.05 8.33 -4.48
CA THR A 116 4.47 9.70 -4.83
C THR A 116 5.03 10.46 -3.63
N LEU A 117 4.48 10.25 -2.44
CA LEU A 117 4.95 10.87 -1.21
C LEU A 117 6.37 10.38 -0.82
N ALA A 118 6.75 9.18 -1.27
CA ALA A 118 8.06 8.59 -1.05
C ALA A 118 9.12 9.12 -2.02
N GLY A 119 8.70 9.90 -3.03
CA GLY A 119 9.55 10.46 -4.08
C GLY A 119 9.61 9.62 -5.35
N HIS A 120 8.74 8.61 -5.49
CA HIS A 120 8.71 7.72 -6.65
C HIS A 120 7.63 8.16 -7.66
N PRO A 121 7.77 7.82 -8.95
CA PRO A 121 6.66 7.94 -9.91
C PRO A 121 5.45 7.11 -9.47
N HIS A 122 4.24 7.60 -9.72
CA HIS A 122 2.96 7.02 -9.29
C HIS A 122 2.85 5.49 -9.45
N GLU A 123 3.32 4.94 -10.57
CA GLU A 123 3.25 3.51 -10.87
C GLU A 123 4.42 2.66 -10.35
N HIS A 124 5.50 3.28 -9.88
CA HIS A 124 6.78 2.61 -9.64
C HIS A 124 6.66 1.42 -8.70
N ASP A 125 6.13 1.63 -7.50
CA ASP A 125 6.07 0.59 -6.47
C ASP A 125 5.12 -0.56 -6.85
N ILE A 126 4.07 -0.27 -7.62
CA ILE A 126 3.14 -1.27 -8.16
C ILE A 126 3.87 -2.17 -9.16
N LEU A 127 4.56 -1.56 -10.13
CA LEU A 127 5.30 -2.31 -11.16
C LEU A 127 6.48 -3.06 -10.55
N PHE A 128 7.17 -2.46 -9.57
CA PHE A 128 8.26 -3.08 -8.84
C PHE A 128 7.76 -4.31 -8.06
N ALA A 129 6.77 -4.14 -7.19
CA ALA A 129 6.22 -5.24 -6.40
C ALA A 129 5.64 -6.34 -7.31
N SER A 130 5.05 -5.98 -8.45
CA SER A 130 4.56 -6.96 -9.44
C SER A 130 5.69 -7.79 -10.05
N ALA A 131 6.77 -7.14 -10.49
CA ALA A 131 7.92 -7.80 -11.10
C ALA A 131 8.54 -8.85 -10.17
N PHE A 132 8.55 -8.59 -8.86
CA PHE A 132 9.03 -9.53 -7.82
C PHE A 132 7.94 -10.46 -7.26
N LYS A 133 6.74 -10.47 -7.84
CA LYS A 133 5.57 -11.27 -7.39
C LYS A 133 5.15 -10.98 -5.95
N MET A 134 5.52 -9.82 -5.43
CA MET A 134 5.20 -9.34 -4.08
C MET A 134 3.98 -8.43 -4.04
N LEU A 135 3.50 -7.94 -5.20
CA LEU A 135 2.23 -7.21 -5.26
C LEU A 135 1.09 -8.13 -4.78
N GLY A 136 0.30 -7.62 -3.84
CA GLY A 136 -0.87 -8.31 -3.31
C GLY A 136 -2.16 -7.54 -3.52
N SER A 137 -2.10 -6.20 -3.42
CA SER A 137 -3.24 -5.28 -3.46
C SER A 137 -2.84 -3.89 -3.91
N ILE A 138 -3.82 -3.08 -4.32
CA ILE A 138 -3.65 -1.67 -4.59
C ILE A 138 -4.77 -0.91 -3.88
N ASP A 139 -4.41 0.14 -3.16
CA ASP A 139 -5.33 1.17 -2.71
C ASP A 139 -5.33 2.28 -3.76
N ALA A 140 -6.40 2.33 -4.54
CA ALA A 140 -6.51 3.13 -5.74
C ALA A 140 -6.94 4.56 -5.39
N ASN A 141 -5.94 5.40 -5.14
CA ASN A 141 -6.09 6.83 -4.97
C ASN A 141 -4.98 7.59 -5.71
N THR A 142 -4.92 8.91 -5.54
CA THR A 142 -3.85 9.76 -6.05
C THR A 142 -3.56 10.90 -5.08
N GLY A 143 -2.35 11.43 -5.20
CA GLY A 143 -1.88 12.62 -4.50
C GLY A 143 -2.13 13.92 -5.24
N SER A 144 -1.59 15.00 -4.68
CA SER A 144 -1.34 16.23 -5.40
C SER A 144 0.17 16.47 -5.47
N PRO A 145 0.75 16.72 -6.66
CA PRO A 145 2.20 16.91 -6.80
C PRO A 145 2.71 18.16 -6.06
N ASP A 146 1.82 19.13 -5.80
CA ASP A 146 2.15 20.39 -5.13
C ASP A 146 1.99 20.31 -3.60
N LEU A 147 1.41 19.21 -3.08
CA LEU A 147 1.10 19.04 -1.66
C LEU A 147 1.89 17.85 -1.11
N GLY A 148 2.76 18.11 -0.14
CA GLY A 148 3.64 17.10 0.47
C GLY A 148 2.99 16.23 1.56
N TRP A 149 1.69 15.98 1.46
CA TRP A 149 0.89 15.18 2.40
C TRP A 149 -0.19 14.35 1.70
N ASP A 150 -0.79 13.44 2.45
CA ASP A 150 -1.75 12.47 1.97
C ASP A 150 -3.12 13.11 1.66
N THR A 151 -3.46 13.28 0.38
CA THR A 151 -4.70 13.96 -0.03
C THR A 151 -5.86 13.00 -0.28
N ASP A 152 -5.58 11.71 -0.43
CA ASP A 152 -6.50 10.60 -0.67
C ASP A 152 -7.54 10.94 -1.75
N GLN A 153 -7.09 11.49 -2.87
CA GLN A 153 -7.97 11.83 -3.99
C GLN A 153 -8.34 10.58 -4.76
N PHE A 154 -9.57 10.53 -5.26
CA PHE A 154 -9.96 9.50 -6.22
C PHE A 154 -9.08 9.58 -7.49
N PRO A 155 -8.70 8.44 -8.08
CA PRO A 155 -7.87 8.42 -9.27
C PRO A 155 -8.69 8.86 -10.50
N MET A 156 -8.36 10.03 -11.05
CA MET A 156 -9.05 10.61 -12.22
C MET A 156 -8.16 10.70 -13.48
N ASP A 157 -6.87 10.39 -13.37
CA ASP A 157 -5.95 10.39 -14.52
C ASP A 157 -5.88 9.02 -15.19
N ILE A 158 -6.37 8.95 -16.43
CA ILE A 158 -6.40 7.73 -17.24
C ILE A 158 -4.98 7.21 -17.55
N ARG A 159 -3.96 8.08 -17.66
CA ARG A 159 -2.57 7.66 -17.92
C ARG A 159 -2.00 6.95 -16.71
N HIS A 160 -2.18 7.51 -15.51
CA HIS A 160 -1.79 6.86 -14.26
C HIS A 160 -2.56 5.54 -14.05
N ALA A 161 -3.88 5.54 -14.29
CA ALA A 161 -4.67 4.31 -14.27
C ALA A 161 -4.15 3.27 -15.27
N THR A 162 -3.79 3.67 -16.49
CA THR A 162 -3.21 2.77 -17.49
C THR A 162 -1.87 2.19 -17.01
N ALA A 163 -1.03 3.01 -16.39
CA ALA A 163 0.29 2.59 -15.90
C ALA A 163 0.17 1.54 -14.78
N ILE A 164 -0.67 1.79 -13.77
CA ILE A 164 -0.82 0.85 -12.64
C ILE A 164 -1.47 -0.48 -13.04
N MET A 165 -2.37 -0.47 -14.04
CA MET A 165 -3.04 -1.69 -14.52
C MET A 165 -2.09 -2.66 -15.23
N LYS A 166 -0.91 -2.21 -15.67
CA LYS A 166 0.12 -3.10 -16.24
C LYS A 166 0.76 -4.02 -15.19
N GLY A 167 0.67 -3.67 -13.90
CA GLY A 167 1.21 -4.49 -12.81
C GLY A 167 0.42 -5.77 -12.54
N GLY A 168 -0.81 -5.90 -13.05
CA GLY A 168 -1.69 -7.01 -12.71
C GLY A 168 -2.14 -7.01 -11.24
N LEU A 169 -3.11 -7.84 -10.90
CA LEU A 169 -3.72 -7.89 -9.57
C LEU A 169 -3.90 -9.34 -9.12
N SER A 170 -3.23 -9.73 -8.04
CA SER A 170 -3.45 -11.00 -7.35
C SER A 170 -2.72 -11.01 -6.00
N PRO A 171 -3.32 -11.47 -4.89
CA PRO A 171 -4.58 -12.22 -4.80
C PRO A 171 -5.84 -11.40 -4.46
N GLY A 172 -5.81 -10.07 -4.45
CA GLY A 172 -7.07 -9.33 -4.39
C GLY A 172 -7.17 -8.20 -5.40
N GLY A 173 -7.79 -7.07 -5.05
CA GLY A 173 -8.21 -6.06 -6.02
C GLY A 173 -7.80 -4.63 -5.67
N LEU A 174 -8.59 -3.73 -6.25
CA LEU A 174 -8.53 -2.28 -6.13
C LEU A 174 -9.48 -1.86 -5.02
N ASN A 175 -8.94 -1.30 -3.94
CA ASN A 175 -9.73 -0.70 -2.87
C ASN A 175 -9.68 0.82 -3.05
N PHE A 176 -10.81 1.52 -2.88
CA PHE A 176 -10.82 2.98 -2.93
C PHE A 176 -10.52 3.53 -1.55
N ASP A 177 -9.24 3.56 -1.17
CA ASP A 177 -8.80 4.35 -0.02
C ASP A 177 -8.69 5.83 -0.41
N ALA A 178 -9.86 6.40 -0.68
CA ALA A 178 -10.00 7.75 -1.19
C ALA A 178 -11.21 8.41 -0.54
N LYS A 179 -11.13 9.73 -0.38
CA LYS A 179 -12.20 10.54 0.19
C LYS A 179 -12.68 11.59 -0.79
N VAL A 180 -13.98 11.89 -0.74
CA VAL A 180 -14.51 13.09 -1.37
C VAL A 180 -13.85 14.32 -0.74
N ARG A 181 -13.83 15.45 -1.45
CA ARG A 181 -13.19 16.65 -0.91
C ARG A 181 -13.98 17.19 0.29
N ARG A 182 -13.33 17.97 1.14
CA ARG A 182 -13.96 18.50 2.36
C ARG A 182 -15.21 19.34 2.04
N GLU A 183 -15.17 20.04 0.91
CA GLU A 183 -16.25 20.87 0.37
C GLU A 183 -17.33 20.07 -0.39
N SER A 184 -17.05 18.82 -0.77
CA SER A 184 -18.02 17.89 -1.37
C SER A 184 -18.91 17.31 -0.27
N THR A 185 -19.98 18.03 0.05
CA THR A 185 -20.84 17.77 1.21
C THR A 185 -22.15 17.07 0.87
N GLU A 186 -22.47 16.94 -0.43
CA GLU A 186 -23.68 16.27 -0.88
C GLU A 186 -23.46 14.76 -0.93
N LEU A 187 -24.46 13.98 -0.54
CA LEU A 187 -24.37 12.51 -0.60
C LEU A 187 -24.10 12.01 -2.03
N ALA A 188 -24.61 12.73 -3.03
CA ALA A 188 -24.37 12.42 -4.44
C ALA A 188 -22.88 12.47 -4.82
N ASP A 189 -22.08 13.31 -4.16
CA ASP A 189 -20.65 13.45 -4.46
C ASP A 189 -19.89 12.14 -4.21
N MET A 190 -20.30 11.36 -3.21
CA MET A 190 -19.73 10.04 -2.95
C MET A 190 -19.93 9.12 -4.15
N PHE A 191 -21.14 9.08 -4.72
CA PHE A 191 -21.42 8.25 -5.88
C PHE A 191 -20.68 8.74 -7.12
N ILE A 192 -20.68 10.06 -7.37
CA ILE A 192 -19.99 10.66 -8.51
C ILE A 192 -18.50 10.31 -8.47
N ALA A 193 -17.85 10.48 -7.32
CA ALA A 193 -16.42 10.22 -7.17
C ALA A 193 -16.06 8.74 -7.40
N HIS A 194 -16.83 7.82 -6.81
CA HIS A 194 -16.60 6.38 -7.00
C HIS A 194 -16.85 5.95 -8.45
N ILE A 195 -17.95 6.40 -9.08
CA ILE A 195 -18.26 6.05 -10.47
C ILE A 195 -17.15 6.55 -11.40
N ALA A 196 -16.71 7.80 -11.23
CA ALA A 196 -15.64 8.38 -12.05
C ALA A 196 -14.31 7.62 -11.88
N ALA A 197 -13.95 7.25 -10.65
CA ALA A 197 -12.75 6.47 -10.37
C ALA A 197 -12.82 5.04 -10.93
N MET A 198 -13.95 4.36 -10.76
CA MET A 198 -14.20 3.04 -11.33
C MET A 198 -14.05 3.06 -12.85
N ASP A 199 -14.63 4.06 -13.52
CA ASP A 199 -14.56 4.16 -14.98
C ASP A 199 -13.16 4.54 -15.46
N THR A 200 -12.44 5.40 -14.72
CA THR A 200 -11.03 5.73 -14.98
C THR A 200 -10.16 4.47 -14.92
N LEU A 201 -10.30 3.65 -13.87
CA LEU A 201 -9.55 2.41 -13.71
C LEU A 201 -9.94 1.37 -14.77
N ALA A 202 -11.23 1.24 -15.09
CA ALA A 202 -11.70 0.35 -16.15
C ALA A 202 -11.17 0.76 -17.53
N ARG A 203 -11.10 2.07 -17.81
CA ARG A 203 -10.48 2.59 -19.03
C ARG A 203 -8.98 2.34 -19.05
N GLY A 204 -8.30 2.56 -17.92
CA GLY A 204 -6.89 2.24 -17.74
C GLY A 204 -6.59 0.77 -18.02
N LEU A 205 -7.43 -0.14 -17.52
CA LEU A 205 -7.29 -1.59 -17.75
C LEU A 205 -7.40 -1.95 -19.23
N LYS A 206 -8.39 -1.40 -19.95
CA LYS A 206 -8.54 -1.61 -21.40
C LYS A 206 -7.32 -1.12 -22.17
N ASN A 207 -6.83 0.07 -21.83
CA ASN A 207 -5.63 0.64 -22.46
C ASN A 207 -4.39 -0.23 -22.18
N ALA A 208 -4.19 -0.66 -20.92
CA ALA A 208 -3.07 -1.50 -20.54
C ALA A 208 -3.09 -2.85 -21.27
N ALA A 209 -4.27 -3.48 -21.36
CA ALA A 209 -4.46 -4.72 -22.11
C ALA A 209 -4.08 -4.54 -23.59
N ASN A 210 -4.54 -3.47 -24.23
CA ASN A 210 -4.20 -3.16 -25.63
C ASN A 210 -2.69 -2.94 -25.83
N ILE A 211 -2.06 -2.15 -24.94
CA ILE A 211 -0.62 -1.91 -24.99
C ILE A 211 0.18 -3.22 -24.89
N ILE A 212 -0.25 -4.15 -24.04
CA ILE A 212 0.38 -5.45 -23.87
C ILE A 212 0.12 -6.35 -25.09
N SER A 213 -1.11 -6.39 -25.61
CA SER A 213 -1.48 -7.26 -26.74
C SER A 213 -0.82 -6.84 -28.05
N ASP A 214 -0.71 -5.54 -28.30
CA ASP A 214 -0.15 -5.01 -29.55
C ASP A 214 1.37 -5.27 -29.63
N GLY A 215 2.02 -5.46 -28.47
CA GLY A 215 3.40 -5.89 -28.35
C GLY A 215 4.43 -4.88 -28.86
N ILE A 216 4.01 -3.67 -29.24
CA ILE A 216 4.87 -2.62 -29.79
C ILE A 216 5.99 -2.28 -28.81
N LEU A 217 5.65 -1.98 -27.55
CA LEU A 217 6.65 -1.66 -26.52
C LEU A 217 7.65 -2.80 -26.31
N LYS A 218 7.17 -4.05 -26.30
CA LYS A 218 8.04 -5.22 -26.15
C LYS A 218 9.03 -5.35 -27.31
N LYS A 219 8.56 -5.14 -28.54
CA LYS A 219 9.40 -5.19 -29.76
C LYS A 219 10.41 -4.05 -29.81
N SER A 220 10.06 -2.86 -29.34
CA SER A 220 10.94 -1.69 -29.38
C SER A 220 12.04 -1.69 -28.31
N LEU A 221 11.92 -2.51 -27.27
CA LEU A 221 12.89 -2.63 -26.18
C LEU A 221 13.86 -3.82 -26.34
N GLN A 222 13.67 -4.65 -27.38
CA GLN A 222 14.52 -5.80 -27.72
C GLN A 222 15.46 -5.44 -28.86
#